data_AF-A0A7R9W5T4-F1
#
_entry.id   AF-A0A7R9W5T4-F1
#
_cell.length_a   1.000
_cell.length_b   1.000
_cell.length_c   1.000
_cell.angle_alpha   90.00
_cell.angle_beta   90.00
_cell.angle_gamma   90.00
#
_symmetry.space_group_name_H-M   'P 1'
#
loop_
_entity.id
_entity.type
_entity.pdbx_description
1 polymer ?
#
loop_
_entity_poly.entity_id
_entity_poly.type
_entity_poly.pdbx_seq_one_letter_code
_entity_poly.pdbx_strand_id
1 'polypeptide(L)'
;QFGPRALLLQGQNGPAHPAPPTMTDPPNTAQQRAFAYALKPLAALSFLSACYVLYHLIIRRPEKLKRMYHRIILAMNACMLPYAVADFVGTWAMPAGTPHRVGAAGNRATCAAQ
;
A
#
# COMPACT_ATOMS: atom_id res chain seq x y z
N GLN A 1 17.23 26.12 47.06
CA GLN A 1 18.28 26.13 46.02
C GLN A 1 18.61 24.69 45.69
N PHE A 2 18.26 24.24 44.49
CA PHE A 2 18.35 22.85 44.05
C PHE A 2 19.80 22.51 43.70
N GLY A 3 20.34 21.47 44.34
CA GLY A 3 21.68 20.93 44.07
C GLY A 3 21.76 20.08 42.80
N PRO A 4 22.97 19.85 42.27
CA PRO A 4 23.20 19.15 41.01
C PRO A 4 22.99 17.64 41.18
N ARG A 5 21.92 17.12 40.58
CA ARG A 5 21.76 15.68 40.36
C ARG A 5 22.64 15.26 39.19
N ALA A 6 23.80 14.73 39.53
CA ALA A 6 24.56 13.82 38.69
C ALA A 6 23.67 12.62 38.32
N LEU A 7 23.36 12.45 37.04
CA LEU A 7 22.73 11.24 36.53
C LEU A 7 23.64 10.67 35.45
N LEU A 8 24.52 9.80 35.91
CA LEU A 8 25.37 8.90 35.14
C LEU A 8 24.49 8.07 34.21
N LEU A 9 24.47 8.40 32.92
CA LEU A 9 24.08 7.46 31.87
C LEU A 9 25.22 6.45 31.71
N GLN A 10 25.21 5.42 32.58
CA GLN A 10 26.00 4.22 32.35
C GLN A 10 25.59 3.58 31.03
N GLY A 11 26.54 3.46 30.12
CA GLY A 11 26.41 2.71 28.89
C GLY A 11 26.05 1.25 29.16
N GLN A 12 24.82 0.88 28.83
CA GLN A 12 24.45 -0.51 28.59
C GLN A 12 25.07 -0.95 27.26
N ASN A 13 26.28 -1.51 27.33
CA ASN A 13 26.81 -2.40 26.31
C ASN A 13 26.01 -3.71 26.35
N GLY A 14 24.84 -3.71 25.70
CA GLY A 14 24.12 -4.94 25.40
C GLY A 14 24.90 -5.80 24.39
N PRO A 15 24.76 -7.13 24.41
CA PRO A 15 25.37 -7.99 23.41
C PRO A 15 24.93 -7.53 22.02
N ALA A 16 25.89 -7.34 21.13
CA ALA A 16 25.66 -6.91 19.76
C ALA A 16 24.58 -7.79 19.13
N HIS A 17 23.41 -7.21 18.89
CA HIS A 17 22.38 -7.85 18.09
C HIS A 17 23.02 -8.21 16.75
N PRO A 18 22.94 -9.46 16.28
CA PRO A 18 23.43 -9.81 14.95
C PRO A 18 22.77 -8.85 13.96
N ALA A 19 23.62 -8.16 13.18
CA ALA A 19 23.17 -7.22 12.17
C ALA A 19 22.08 -7.90 11.33
N PRO A 20 20.95 -7.22 11.06
CA PRO A 20 19.91 -7.79 10.23
C PRO A 20 20.56 -8.26 8.92
N PRO A 21 20.25 -9.47 8.45
CA PRO A 21 20.84 -10.00 7.23
C PRO A 21 20.63 -8.97 6.12
N THR A 22 21.72 -8.37 5.68
CA THR A 22 21.73 -7.44 4.55
C THR A 22 21.29 -8.24 3.35
N MET A 23 20.10 -7.91 2.84
CA MET A 23 19.47 -8.52 1.68
C MET A 23 20.26 -8.13 0.42
N THR A 24 21.46 -8.71 0.26
CA THR A 24 22.40 -8.41 -0.84
C THR A 24 22.26 -9.34 -2.04
N ASP A 25 21.44 -10.39 -1.94
CA ASP A 25 21.10 -11.19 -3.11
C ASP A 25 20.04 -10.46 -3.94
N PRO A 26 20.26 -10.28 -5.26
CA PRO A 26 19.26 -9.70 -6.13
C PRO A 26 17.98 -10.55 -6.02
N PRO A 27 16.81 -9.93 -5.75
CA PRO A 27 15.56 -10.65 -5.58
C PRO A 27 15.32 -11.60 -6.75
N ASN A 28 15.08 -12.87 -6.42
CA ASN A 28 14.87 -13.94 -7.39
C ASN A 28 13.79 -13.50 -8.41
N THR A 29 14.14 -13.52 -9.70
CA THR A 29 13.27 -13.04 -10.79
C THR A 29 11.91 -13.76 -10.82
N ALA A 30 11.85 -15.01 -10.34
CA ALA A 30 10.61 -15.77 -10.21
C ALA A 30 9.67 -15.20 -9.13
N GLN A 31 10.22 -14.76 -7.98
CA GLN A 31 9.43 -14.15 -6.91
C GLN A 31 8.88 -12.79 -7.34
N GLN A 32 9.70 -11.96 -7.99
CA GLN A 32 9.24 -10.67 -8.53
C GLN A 32 8.08 -10.83 -9.51
N ARG A 33 8.14 -11.86 -10.37
CA ARG A 33 7.05 -12.20 -11.30
C ARG A 33 5.79 -12.62 -10.56
N ALA A 34 5.90 -13.46 -9.54
CA ALA A 34 4.76 -13.92 -8.76
C ALA A 34 4.02 -12.75 -8.10
N PHE A 35 4.74 -11.81 -7.47
CA PHE A 35 4.13 -10.62 -6.87
C PHE A 35 3.48 -9.71 -7.92
N ALA A 36 4.13 -9.51 -9.07
CA ALA A 36 3.59 -8.67 -10.15
C ALA A 36 2.27 -9.21 -10.71
N TYR A 37 2.12 -10.54 -10.84
CA TYR A 37 0.87 -11.13 -11.30
C TYR A 37 -0.19 -11.26 -10.20
N ALA A 38 0.21 -11.53 -8.95
CA ALA A 38 -0.72 -11.66 -7.84
C ALA A 38 -1.42 -10.33 -7.49
N LEU A 39 -0.71 -9.20 -7.61
CA LEU A 39 -1.28 -7.89 -7.29
C LEU A 39 -2.35 -7.44 -8.28
N LYS A 40 -2.30 -7.89 -9.54
CA LYS A 40 -3.27 -7.50 -10.60
C LYS A 40 -4.72 -7.87 -10.25
N PRO A 41 -5.07 -9.16 -10.01
CA PRO A 41 -6.42 -9.53 -9.62
C PRO A 41 -6.77 -9.04 -8.22
N LEU A 42 -5.79 -8.90 -7.32
CA LEU A 42 -6.03 -8.41 -5.96
C LEU A 42 -6.46 -6.93 -5.95
N ALA A 43 -5.81 -6.10 -6.77
CA ALA A 43 -6.19 -4.71 -6.97
C ALA A 43 -7.59 -4.60 -7.58
N ALA A 44 -7.88 -5.40 -8.61
CA ALA A 44 -9.20 -5.45 -9.24
C ALA A 44 -10.30 -5.88 -8.25
N LEU A 45 -10.03 -6.92 -7.44
CA LEU A 45 -10.97 -7.42 -6.43
C LEU A 45 -11.22 -6.38 -5.33
N SER A 46 -10.16 -5.69 -4.88
CA SER A 46 -10.26 -4.61 -3.90
C SER A 46 -11.13 -3.47 -4.43
N PHE A 47 -10.91 -3.06 -5.68
CA PHE A 47 -11.72 -2.03 -6.34
C PHE A 47 -13.18 -2.45 -6.49
N LEU A 48 -13.44 -3.67 -7.00
CA LEU A 48 -14.78 -4.23 -7.14
C LEU A 48 -15.52 -4.30 -5.80
N SER A 49 -14.84 -4.73 -4.74
CA SER A 49 -15.43 -4.84 -3.41
C SER A 49 -15.81 -3.47 -2.83
N ALA A 50 -14.95 -2.46 -2.99
CA ALA A 50 -15.21 -1.09 -2.57
C ALA A 50 -16.40 -0.49 -3.35
N CYS A 51 -16.41 -0.65 -4.68
CA CYS A 51 -17.52 -0.21 -5.52
C CYS A 51 -18.84 -0.88 -5.15
N TYR A 52 -18.82 -2.19 -4.85
CA TYR A 52 -20.01 -2.93 -4.45
C TYR A 52 -20.58 -2.42 -3.13
N VAL A 53 -19.73 -2.21 -2.11
CA VAL A 53 -20.15 -1.65 -0.82
C VAL A 53 -20.75 -0.26 -1.00
N LEU A 54 -20.11 0.58 -1.80
CA LEU A 54 -20.56 1.93 -2.08
C LEU A 54 -21.93 1.94 -2.80
N TYR A 55 -22.06 1.15 -3.86
CA TYR A 55 -23.32 0.95 -4.59
C TYR A 55 -24.44 0.45 -3.69
N HIS A 56 -24.14 -0.56 -2.86
CA HIS A 56 -25.13 -1.16 -1.96
C HIS A 56 -25.59 -0.18 -0.85
N LEU A 57 -24.69 0.65 -0.32
CA LEU A 57 -25.04 1.66 0.70
C LEU A 57 -25.81 2.84 0.12
N ILE A 58 -25.40 3.36 -1.03
CA ILE A 58 -25.96 4.59 -1.60
C ILE A 58 -27.28 4.30 -2.33
N ILE A 59 -27.31 3.29 -3.21
CA ILE A 59 -28.44 3.07 -4.12
C ILE A 59 -29.48 2.14 -3.49
N ARG A 60 -29.04 1.05 -2.83
CA ARG A 60 -29.99 0.05 -2.34
C ARG A 60 -30.63 0.40 -1.00
N ARG A 61 -29.91 1.04 -0.07
CA ARG A 61 -30.40 1.31 1.29
C ARG A 61 -29.93 2.65 1.86
N PRO A 62 -30.35 3.77 1.24
CA PRO A 62 -30.01 5.10 1.75
C PRO A 62 -30.54 5.35 3.16
N GLU A 63 -31.60 4.66 3.61
CA GLU A 63 -32.09 4.79 4.98
C GLU A 63 -31.06 4.38 6.05
N LYS A 64 -30.11 3.49 5.71
CA LYS A 64 -29.06 3.05 6.63
C LYS A 64 -27.94 4.08 6.84
N LEU A 65 -27.79 5.05 5.93
CA LEU A 65 -26.83 6.15 6.05
C LEU A 65 -27.15 7.12 7.20
N LYS A 66 -28.32 6.99 7.84
CA LYS A 66 -28.65 7.73 9.07
C LYS A 66 -27.85 7.22 10.29
N ARG A 67 -27.37 5.97 10.27
CA ARG A 67 -26.56 5.41 11.35
C ARG A 67 -25.10 5.83 11.21
N MET A 68 -24.53 6.39 12.27
CA MET A 68 -23.14 6.88 12.32
C MET A 68 -22.13 5.82 11.82
N TYR A 69 -22.31 4.55 12.20
CA TYR A 69 -21.46 3.44 11.77
C TYR A 69 -21.34 3.32 10.24
N HIS A 70 -22.45 3.46 9.50
CA HIS A 70 -22.45 3.34 8.05
C HIS A 70 -21.78 4.54 7.38
N ARG A 71 -21.84 5.73 7.99
CA ARG A 71 -21.16 6.93 7.49
C ARG A 71 -19.64 6.82 7.59
N ILE A 72 -19.13 6.25 8.69
CA ILE A 72 -17.70 6.03 8.88
C ILE A 72 -17.17 5.00 7.87
N ILE A 73 -17.89 3.88 7.69
CA ILE A 73 -17.53 2.88 6.67
C ILE A 73 -17.56 3.48 5.27
N LEU A 74 -18.56 4.31 4.95
CA LEU A 74 -18.63 4.99 3.67
C LEU A 74 -17.42 5.91 3.46
N ALA A 75 -17.08 6.75 4.44
CA ALA A 75 -15.94 7.66 4.36
C ALA A 75 -14.61 6.90 4.20
N MET A 76 -14.42 5.82 4.94
CA MET A 76 -13.23 4.97 4.86
C MET A 76 -13.10 4.29 3.48
N ASN A 77 -14.20 3.77 2.92
CA ASN A 77 -14.19 3.21 1.57
C ASN A 77 -14.00 4.29 0.49
N ALA A 78 -14.59 5.47 0.67
CA ALA A 78 -14.42 6.60 -0.25
C ALA A 78 -12.96 7.08 -0.29
N CYS A 79 -12.26 7.08 0.84
CA CYS A 79 -10.83 7.38 0.88
C CYS A 79 -9.96 6.27 0.26
N MET A 80 -10.36 5.00 0.38
CA MET A 80 -9.61 3.86 -0.20
C MET A 80 -9.76 3.76 -1.72
N LEU A 81 -10.88 4.23 -2.28
CA LEU A 81 -11.17 4.16 -3.71
C LEU A 81 -10.12 4.87 -4.60
N PRO A 82 -9.68 6.11 -4.32
CA PRO A 82 -8.60 6.75 -5.09
C PRO A 82 -7.26 6.04 -4.94
N TYR A 83 -6.95 5.43 -3.78
CA TYR A 83 -5.75 4.60 -3.62
C TYR A 83 -5.81 3.37 -4.52
N ALA A 84 -6.95 2.67 -4.56
CA ALA A 84 -7.13 1.51 -5.44
C ALA A 84 -7.04 1.89 -6.93
N VAL A 85 -7.55 3.07 -7.31
CA VAL A 85 -7.40 3.59 -8.68
C VAL A 85 -5.93 3.94 -8.97
N ALA A 86 -5.23 4.58 -8.05
CA ALA A 86 -3.82 4.91 -8.20
C ALA A 86 -2.96 3.65 -8.32
N ASP A 87 -3.22 2.61 -7.53
CA ASP A 87 -2.53 1.32 -7.63
C ASP A 87 -2.87 0.59 -8.94
N PHE A 88 -4.12 0.62 -9.37
CA PHE A 88 -4.53 0.01 -10.64
C PHE A 88 -3.88 0.72 -11.82
N VAL A 89 -3.88 2.06 -11.86
CA VAL A 89 -3.24 2.82 -12.92
C VAL A 89 -1.71 2.70 -12.83
N GLY A 90 -1.14 2.78 -11.63
CA GLY A 90 0.29 2.69 -11.38
C GLY A 90 0.89 1.34 -11.76
N THR A 91 0.17 0.24 -11.51
CA THR A 91 0.60 -1.10 -11.94
C THR A 91 0.57 -1.28 -13.46
N TRP A 92 -0.23 -0.50 -14.19
CA TRP A 92 -0.29 -0.52 -15.65
C TRP A 92 0.65 0.49 -16.32
N ALA A 93 0.89 1.64 -15.69
CA ALA A 93 1.69 2.74 -16.23
C ALA A 93 3.21 2.46 -16.29
N MET A 94 3.67 1.33 -15.77
CA MET A 94 5.08 0.94 -15.79
C MET A 94 5.57 0.77 -17.25
N PRO A 95 6.69 1.38 -17.67
CA PRO A 95 7.08 1.42 -19.07
C PRO A 95 7.58 0.06 -19.55
N ALA A 96 7.08 -0.39 -20.70
CA ALA A 96 7.48 -1.67 -21.31
C ALA A 96 9.01 -1.72 -21.51
N GLY A 97 9.64 -2.82 -21.10
CA GLY A 97 11.08 -3.03 -21.26
C GLY A 97 11.96 -2.50 -20.12
N THR A 98 11.41 -2.19 -18.94
CA THR A 98 12.23 -1.87 -17.77
C THR A 98 13.00 -3.11 -17.28
N PRO A 99 14.34 -3.06 -17.12
CA PRO A 99 15.09 -4.18 -16.56
C PRO A 99 14.58 -4.51 -15.15
N HIS A 100 14.38 -5.81 -14.88
CA HIS A 100 13.85 -6.36 -13.63
C HIS A 100 12.37 -6.09 -13.32
N ARG A 101 11.55 -5.69 -14.30
CA ARG A 101 10.08 -5.56 -14.15
C ARG A 101 9.35 -6.40 -15.19
N VAL A 102 8.38 -7.21 -14.75
CA VAL A 102 7.62 -8.11 -15.63
C VAL A 102 6.17 -7.65 -15.73
N GLY A 103 5.64 -7.61 -16.95
CA GLY A 103 4.25 -7.22 -17.20
C GLY A 103 4.00 -5.71 -17.31
N ALA A 104 5.04 -4.93 -17.56
CA ALA A 104 4.99 -3.49 -17.85
C ALA A 104 4.39 -3.24 -19.25
N ALA A 105 3.25 -2.55 -19.31
CA ALA A 105 2.52 -2.24 -20.55
C ALA A 105 2.43 -0.73 -20.85
N GLY A 106 2.96 0.11 -19.96
CA GLY A 106 2.98 1.55 -20.09
C GLY A 106 3.98 2.04 -21.13
N ASN A 107 3.81 3.29 -21.55
CA ASN A 107 4.72 3.99 -22.45
C ASN A 107 5.36 5.18 -21.72
N ARG A 108 6.40 5.80 -22.30
CA ARG A 108 7.08 6.97 -21.69
C ARG A 108 6.12 8.11 -21.36
N ALA A 109 5.03 8.24 -22.12
CA ALA A 109 4.01 9.26 -21.88
C ALA A 109 3.20 9.00 -20.61
N THR A 110 2.94 7.73 -20.24
CA THR A 110 2.24 7.39 -19.00
C THR A 110 3.08 7.70 -17.76
N CYS A 111 4.41 7.54 -17.84
CA CYS A 111 5.32 7.90 -16.74
C CYS A 111 5.50 9.42 -16.57
N ALA A 112 5.39 10.20 -17.64
CA ALA A 112 5.51 11.65 -17.58
C ALA A 112 4.25 12.33 -17.02
N ALA A 113 3.14 11.60 -16.94
CA ALA A 113 1.85 12.08 -16.45
C ALA A 113 1.58 11.75 -14.96
N GLN A 114 2.52 11.09 -14.28
CA GLN A 114 2.46 10.77 -12.85
C GLN A 114 2.97 11.91 -11.98
#